data_AF-A0A6J6MMF1-F1
#
_entry.id   AF-A0A6J6MMF1-F1
#
_cell.length_a   1.000
_cell.length_b   1.000
_cell.length_c   1.000
_cell.angle_alpha   90.00
_cell.angle_beta   90.00
_cell.angle_gamma   90.00
#
_symmetry.space_group_name_H-M   'P 1'
#
loop_
_entity.id
_entity.type
_entity.pdbx_description
1 polymer ?
#
loop_
_entity_poly.entity_id
_entity_poly.type
_entity_poly.pdbx_seq_one_letter_code
_entity_poly.pdbx_strand_id
1 'polypeptide(L)' 'MAFERPAPDLNKLITAWDLFEKGEEMPGRVLANLKTAGLAEILAELKSSGWTPTAS' A
#
# COMPACT_ATOMS: atom_id res chain seq x y z
N MET A 1 0.27 26.86 2.49
CA MET A 1 -0.52 25.88 1.70
C MET A 1 -0.48 24.56 2.45
N ALA A 2 -1.64 24.02 2.83
CA ALA A 2 -1.68 22.67 3.39
C ALA A 2 -1.40 21.70 2.23
N PHE A 3 -0.32 20.92 2.33
CA PHE A 3 -0.06 19.85 1.38
C PHE A 3 -1.11 18.77 1.65
N GLU A 4 -2.12 18.70 0.80
CA GLU A 4 -3.12 17.65 0.87
C GLU A 4 -2.48 16.37 0.36
N ARG A 5 -2.34 15.40 1.26
CA ARG A 5 -1.72 14.11 0.92
C ARG A 5 -2.66 13.40 -0.05
N PRO A 6 -2.19 12.90 -1.20
CA PRO A 6 -3.04 12.21 -2.16
C PRO A 6 -3.74 11.01 -1.49
N ALA A 7 -4.96 10.73 -1.93
CA ALA A 7 -5.71 9.58 -1.45
C ALA A 7 -4.92 8.27 -1.66
N PRO A 8 -5.06 7.27 -0.77
CA PRO A 8 -4.48 5.95 -0.97
C PRO A 8 -4.91 5.31 -2.29
N ASP A 9 -4.02 4.53 -2.90
CA ASP A 9 -4.23 3.95 -4.23
C ASP A 9 -3.86 2.46 -4.22
N LEU A 10 -4.90 1.61 -4.19
CA LEU A 10 -4.76 0.15 -4.14
C LEU A 10 -4.02 -0.40 -5.36
N ASN A 11 -4.19 0.17 -6.55
CA ASN A 11 -3.50 -0.31 -7.75
C ASN A 11 -2.00 -0.07 -7.66
N LYS A 12 -1.59 1.06 -7.08
CA LYS A 12 -0.16 1.34 -6.84
C LYS A 12 0.43 0.41 -5.77
N LEU A 13 -0.34 0.06 -4.74
CA LEU A 13 0.10 -0.92 -3.75
C LEU A 13 0.31 -2.30 -4.35
N ILE A 14 -0.67 -2.79 -5.11
CA ILE A 14 -0.59 -4.09 -5.79
C ILE A 14 0.59 -4.10 -6.76
N THR A 15 0.74 -3.05 -7.58
CA THR A 15 1.86 -2.95 -8.53
C THR A 15 3.22 -2.98 -7.81
N ALA A 16 3.37 -2.23 -6.71
CA ALA A 16 4.61 -2.23 -5.94
C ALA A 16 4.91 -3.59 -5.29
N TRP A 17 3.86 -4.31 -4.87
CA TRP A 17 3.98 -5.67 -4.34
C TRP A 17 4.36 -6.69 -5.42
N ASP A 18 3.72 -6.65 -6.58
CA ASP A 18 4.03 -7.55 -7.70
C ASP A 18 5.50 -7.42 -8.16
N LEU A 19 6.03 -6.20 -8.19
CA LEU A 19 7.44 -5.94 -8.52
C LEU A 19 8.39 -6.52 -7.47
N PHE A 20 7.99 -6.52 -6.20
CA PHE A 20 8.76 -7.14 -5.13
C PHE A 20 8.78 -8.66 -5.29
N GLU A 21 7.62 -9.28 -5.52
CA GLU A 21 7.51 -10.74 -5.66
C GLU A 21 8.29 -11.27 -6.87
N LYS A 22 8.34 -10.49 -7.97
CA LYS A 22 9.13 -10.82 -9.15
C LYS A 22 10.62 -10.56 -9.01
N GLY A 23 11.05 -9.86 -7.95
CA GLY A 23 12.44 -9.42 -7.77
C GLY A 23 12.86 -8.34 -8.78
N GLU A 24 11.91 -7.63 -9.38
CA GLU A 24 12.13 -6.62 -10.42
C GLU A 24 12.46 -5.24 -9.82
N GLU A 25 12.21 -5.04 -8.53
CA GLU A 25 12.47 -3.78 -7.82
C GLU A 25 13.18 -4.00 -6.48
N MET A 26 14.00 -3.03 -6.08
CA MET A 26 14.76 -3.11 -4.83
C MET A 26 13.83 -3.02 -3.61
N PRO A 27 14.07 -3.80 -2.53
CA PRO A 27 13.20 -3.78 -1.35
C PRO A 27 12.99 -2.38 -0.75
N GLY A 28 14.03 -1.55 -0.71
CA GLY A 28 13.92 -0.17 -0.22
C GLY A 28 13.00 0.71 -1.10
N ARG A 29 13.01 0.49 -2.41
CA ARG A 29 12.17 1.22 -3.37
C ARG A 29 10.72 0.75 -3.32
N VAL A 30 10.50 -0.56 -3.17
CA VAL A 30 9.18 -1.15 -2.91
C VAL A 30 8.55 -0.53 -1.66
N LEU A 31 9.28 -0.50 -0.53
CA LEU A 31 8.78 0.08 0.72
C LEU A 31 8.43 1.58 0.58
N ALA A 32 9.24 2.33 -0.17
CA ALA A 32 8.95 3.74 -0.46
C ALA A 32 7.68 3.91 -1.30
N ASN A 33 7.49 3.05 -2.31
CA ASN A 33 6.30 3.06 -3.17
C ASN A 33 5.04 2.70 -2.37
N LEU A 34 5.11 1.66 -1.53
CA LEU A 34 4.00 1.25 -0.65
C LEU A 34 3.61 2.36 0.33
N LYS A 35 4.59 3.01 0.95
CA LYS A 35 4.35 4.17 1.83
C LYS A 35 3.68 5.33 1.09
N THR A 36 4.17 5.63 -0.12
CA THR A 36 3.66 6.75 -0.93
C THR A 36 2.25 6.48 -1.46
N ALA A 37 1.93 5.21 -1.74
CA ALA A 37 0.61 4.78 -2.18
C ALA A 37 -0.42 4.64 -1.05
N GLY A 38 -0.04 4.92 0.20
CA GLY A 38 -0.96 5.01 1.33
C GLY A 38 -1.26 3.69 2.03
N LEU A 39 -0.29 2.76 2.08
CA LEU A 39 -0.45 1.48 2.77
C LEU A 39 -0.88 1.65 4.24
N ALA A 40 -0.32 2.64 4.93
CA ALA A 40 -0.62 2.88 6.34
C ALA A 40 -2.09 3.28 6.55
N GLU A 41 -2.61 4.18 5.71
CA GLU A 41 -4.01 4.60 5.77
C GLU A 41 -4.97 3.43 5.48
N ILE A 42 -4.68 2.62 4.45
CA ILE A 42 -5.51 1.44 4.11
C ILE A 42 -5.52 0.40 5.23
N LEU A 43 -4.36 0.09 5.83
CA LEU A 43 -4.31 -0.85 6.95
C LEU A 43 -5.08 -0.33 8.18
N ALA A 44 -5.02 0.98 8.44
CA ALA A 44 -5.80 1.60 9.51
C ALA A 44 -7.30 1.52 9.22
N GLU A 45 -7.71 1.78 7.98
CA GLU A 45 -9.11 1.68 7.54
C GLU A 45 -9.63 0.24 7.66
N LEU A 46 -8.91 -0.76 7.15
CA LEU A 46 -9.27 -2.17 7.26
C LEU A 46 -9.41 -2.62 8.71
N LYS A 47 -8.48 -2.19 9.58
CA LYS A 47 -8.58 -2.45 11.02
C LYS A 47 -9.84 -1.80 11.62
N SER A 48 -10.14 -0.56 11.22
CA SER A 48 -11.30 0.19 11.74
C SER A 48 -12.64 -0.36 11.26
N SER A 49 -12.68 -0.93 10.05
CA SER A 49 -13.89 -1.53 9.46
C SER A 49 -14.16 -2.94 9.98
N GLY A 50 -13.28 -3.48 10.84
CA GLY A 50 -13.40 -4.85 11.34
C GLY A 50 -13.16 -5.89 10.26
N TRP A 51 -12.40 -5.55 9.22
CA TRP A 51 -12.12 -6.47 8.12
C TRP A 51 -11.44 -7.74 8.63
N THR A 52 -11.94 -8.88 8.18
CA THR A 52 -11.36 -10.20 8.40
C THR A 52 -11.10 -10.87 7.04
N PRO A 53 -9.95 -11.54 6.85
CA PRO A 53 -9.70 -12.28 5.61
C PRO A 53 -10.81 -13.31 5.35
N THR A 54 -11.43 -13.23 4.17
CA THR A 54 -12.51 -14.15 3.77
C THR A 54 -11.99 -15.45 3.14
N ALA A 55 -10.69 -15.51 2.83
CA ALA A 55 -10.04 -16.67 2.24
C ALA A 55 -8.90 -17.15 3.14
N SER A 56 -8.94 -18.44 3.47
CA SER A 56 -7.83 -19.25 4.03
C SER A 56 -7.45 -20.31 3.03
#